data_AF-A0A8C4QZ60-F1
#
_entry.id   AF-A0A8C4QZ60-F1
#
_cell.length_a   1.000
_cell.length_b   1.000
_cell.length_c   1.000
_cell.angle_alpha   90.00
_cell.angle_beta   90.00
_cell.angle_gamma   90.00
#
_symmetry.space_group_name_H-M   'P 1'
#
loop_
_entity.id
_entity.type
_entity.pdbx_description
1 polymer ?
#
loop_
_entity_poly.entity_id
_entity_poly.type
_entity_poly.pdbx_seq_one_letter_code
_entity_poly.pdbx_strand_id
1 'polypeptide(L)'
;MVEVEVAVAREGGAGAGAGAVGSEREAEAGVTAGEQSEQSRGEQDKAEASAPLNLLEVCAVCRLGLQTREPKLLPCLHSFCQACLPRPQRQQLCLGAAAAAAVNGADVTGSGPTQELIHCPVCRQVCQPKDIVDNYFVKDGSESQAGTDNSIQPCTCCEDGAYAEGFCTECSEWLCKTCIDAHQRVKFTKDHLIRQKDEASQGPFCQKPVFCPYHKQEPLKLFCETCDRLTCRDCQLLEHKEHRYQFIEEAFQHQVVVIETLLAKLQEKRNYVQYSSAQVQNRYLGFLEHDIKVSIFTLVNEINKKGKALLQQLEVLIERAFTRSIFHSAPSPLRTWPEVRR
;
A
#
# COMPACT_ATOMS: atom_id res chain seq x y z
N MET A 1 -4.57 -9.77 -34.58
CA MET A 1 -3.11 -9.86 -34.73
C MET A 1 -2.62 -8.52 -35.22
N VAL A 2 -1.91 -7.79 -34.37
CA VAL A 2 -1.08 -6.64 -34.74
C VAL A 2 0.16 -6.80 -33.88
N GLU A 3 1.29 -7.05 -34.52
CA GLU A 3 2.57 -7.27 -33.86
C GLU A 3 3.16 -5.91 -33.45
N VAL A 4 3.88 -5.88 -32.34
CA VAL A 4 4.67 -4.71 -31.91
C VAL A 4 6.08 -5.21 -31.66
N GLU A 5 6.98 -4.93 -32.58
CA GLU A 5 8.38 -5.30 -32.49
C GLU A 5 9.09 -4.50 -31.40
N VAL A 6 9.99 -5.16 -30.67
CA VAL A 6 10.80 -4.56 -29.61
C VAL A 6 12.17 -4.22 -30.18
N ALA A 7 12.45 -2.93 -30.36
CA ALA A 7 13.76 -2.46 -30.81
C ALA A 7 14.78 -2.51 -29.65
N VAL A 8 15.75 -3.42 -29.74
CA VAL A 8 16.93 -3.48 -28.86
C VAL A 8 18.03 -2.61 -29.45
N ALA A 9 18.51 -1.62 -28.70
CA ALA A 9 19.73 -0.87 -29.02
C ALA A 9 20.88 -1.37 -28.14
N ARG A 10 21.97 -1.83 -28.78
CA ARG A 10 23.15 -2.39 -28.11
C ARG A 10 24.38 -2.12 -28.96
N GLU A 11 25.25 -1.21 -28.52
CA GLU A 11 26.58 -1.00 -29.11
C GLU A 11 27.64 -0.91 -28.00
N GLY A 12 28.74 -1.63 -28.19
CA GLY A 12 30.06 -1.29 -27.62
C GLY A 12 30.99 -0.87 -28.77
N GLY A 13 32.23 -0.46 -28.56
CA GLY A 13 33.04 -0.38 -27.35
C GLY A 13 34.50 -0.04 -27.71
N ALA A 14 35.42 -0.15 -26.75
CA ALA A 14 36.88 0.13 -26.84
C ALA A 14 37.28 1.61 -27.07
N GLY A 15 38.43 2.11 -26.58
CA GLY A 15 39.42 1.50 -25.68
C GLY A 15 40.68 2.39 -25.49
N ALA A 16 41.49 2.11 -24.47
CA ALA A 16 42.75 2.79 -24.06
C ALA A 16 42.63 4.28 -23.59
N GLY A 17 43.48 4.80 -22.70
CA GLY A 17 44.52 4.16 -21.87
C GLY A 17 45.50 5.19 -21.24
N ALA A 18 46.03 4.86 -20.05
CA ALA A 18 47.14 5.49 -19.31
C ALA A 18 46.99 6.93 -18.74
N GLY A 19 47.63 7.18 -17.59
CA GLY A 19 47.93 8.53 -17.06
C GLY A 19 47.79 8.69 -15.53
N ALA A 20 48.91 8.85 -14.83
CA ALA A 20 48.97 9.46 -13.48
C ALA A 20 48.72 11.00 -13.61
N VAL A 21 48.60 11.85 -12.58
CA VAL A 21 49.31 12.00 -11.29
C VAL A 21 48.38 12.77 -10.32
N GLY A 22 48.64 12.72 -9.00
CA GLY A 22 47.92 13.54 -8.00
C GLY A 22 48.46 14.95 -7.82
N SER A 23 47.66 15.81 -7.17
CA SER A 23 48.03 17.06 -6.50
C SER A 23 46.86 17.36 -5.55
N GLU A 24 47.05 17.22 -4.23
CA GLU A 24 47.60 18.22 -3.30
C GLU A 24 46.69 19.43 -3.04
N ARG A 25 46.65 19.83 -1.78
CA ARG A 25 45.81 20.90 -1.24
C ARG A 25 46.61 22.19 -1.29
N GLU A 26 45.93 23.32 -1.47
CA GLU A 26 46.26 24.52 -0.72
C GLU A 26 45.03 25.42 -0.56
N ALA A 27 45.02 26.20 0.52
CA ALA A 27 43.94 27.09 0.90
C ALA A 27 44.53 28.47 1.12
N GLU A 28 43.78 29.54 0.81
CA GLU A 28 43.94 30.84 1.46
C GLU A 28 42.58 31.54 1.59
N ALA A 29 42.51 32.54 2.48
CA ALA A 29 41.28 33.10 3.03
C ALA A 29 41.13 34.60 2.74
N GLY A 30 39.93 35.16 2.97
CA GLY A 30 39.72 36.61 2.87
C GLY A 30 38.32 37.11 3.28
N VAL A 31 38.19 37.50 4.55
CA VAL A 31 37.45 38.67 5.13
C VAL A 31 36.69 39.60 4.15
N THR A 32 35.56 40.25 4.44
CA THR A 32 34.76 40.55 5.67
C THR A 32 33.25 40.31 5.34
N ALA A 33 32.21 40.61 6.14
CA ALA A 33 32.00 41.33 7.40
C ALA A 33 30.79 40.72 8.18
N GLY A 34 30.08 41.50 9.01
CA GLY A 34 28.77 41.11 9.58
C GLY A 34 27.96 42.31 10.09
N GLU A 35 26.67 42.08 10.35
CA GLU A 35 25.79 42.96 11.15
C GLU A 35 24.63 42.12 11.75
N GLN A 36 24.00 42.62 12.81
CA GLN A 36 23.30 41.78 13.81
C GLN A 36 21.76 41.87 13.76
N SER A 37 21.13 40.74 14.12
CA SER A 37 19.85 40.59 14.86
C SER A 37 18.65 41.51 14.59
N GLU A 38 17.47 40.89 14.39
CA GLU A 38 16.30 41.17 15.24
C GLU A 38 15.28 40.02 15.23
N GLN A 39 14.48 39.91 16.29
CA GLN A 39 13.59 38.78 16.55
C GLN A 39 12.18 39.00 16.00
N SER A 40 11.50 37.94 15.57
CA SER A 40 10.04 37.86 15.69
C SER A 40 9.58 36.44 16.01
N ARG A 41 8.65 36.33 16.97
CA ARG A 41 8.04 35.06 17.39
C ARG A 41 6.88 34.76 16.44
N GLY A 42 6.91 33.60 15.81
CA GLY A 42 5.82 33.07 15.01
C GLY A 42 5.51 31.65 15.43
N GLU A 43 4.68 31.49 16.46
CA GLU A 43 4.04 30.21 16.75
C GLU A 43 3.15 29.84 15.57
N GLN A 44 3.53 28.80 14.83
CA GLN A 44 2.71 28.17 13.81
C GLN A 44 2.72 26.67 14.05
N ASP A 45 1.58 26.16 14.52
CA ASP A 45 1.25 24.74 14.54
C ASP A 45 1.31 24.18 13.11
N LYS A 46 2.50 23.78 12.67
CA LYS A 46 2.60 22.74 11.65
C LYS A 46 2.22 21.44 12.33
N ALA A 47 0.95 21.08 12.20
CA ALA A 47 0.50 19.72 12.39
C ALA A 47 1.46 18.80 11.61
N GLU A 48 2.28 18.04 12.32
CA GLU A 48 3.14 17.05 11.71
C GLU A 48 2.24 16.10 10.95
N ALA A 49 2.34 16.11 9.62
CA ALA A 49 1.78 15.06 8.79
C ALA A 49 2.55 13.78 9.14
N SER A 50 2.05 13.07 10.15
CA SER A 50 2.68 11.89 10.71
C SER A 50 3.09 10.98 9.56
N ALA A 51 4.37 10.61 9.51
CA ALA A 51 4.89 9.71 8.50
C ALA A 51 3.94 8.50 8.36
N PRO A 52 3.66 8.02 7.15
CA PRO A 52 2.69 6.94 6.94
C PRO A 52 3.09 5.77 7.84
N LEU A 53 2.25 5.50 8.84
CA LEU A 53 2.58 4.53 9.87
C LEU A 53 2.88 3.19 9.19
N ASN A 54 4.02 2.60 9.49
CA ASN A 54 4.38 1.27 9.01
C ASN A 54 3.46 0.25 9.70
N LEU A 55 2.24 0.07 9.15
CA LEU A 55 1.21 -0.87 9.63
C LEU A 55 1.65 -2.35 9.57
N LEU A 56 2.85 -2.60 9.04
CA LEU A 56 3.54 -3.89 9.14
C LEU A 56 4.09 -4.12 10.56
N GLU A 57 4.62 -3.10 11.22
CA GLU A 57 5.30 -3.18 12.53
C GLU A 57 4.48 -2.58 13.69
N VAL A 58 3.50 -1.74 13.36
CA VAL A 58 2.68 -0.98 14.32
C VAL A 58 1.22 -1.39 14.23
N CYS A 59 0.58 -1.63 15.37
CA CYS A 59 -0.82 -2.00 15.43
C CYS A 59 -1.72 -0.86 14.92
N ALA A 60 -2.59 -1.14 13.95
CA ALA A 60 -3.47 -0.13 13.36
C ALA A 60 -4.48 0.52 14.34
N VAL A 61 -4.74 -0.11 15.50
CA VAL A 61 -5.67 0.38 16.53
C VAL A 61 -4.96 1.18 17.62
N CYS A 62 -4.06 0.55 18.39
CA CYS A 62 -3.41 1.22 19.52
C CYS A 62 -2.16 2.03 19.13
N ARG A 63 -1.70 1.93 17.88
CA ARG A 63 -0.49 2.57 17.34
C ARG A 63 0.81 2.26 18.10
N LEU A 64 0.84 1.16 18.86
CA LEU A 64 2.03 0.62 19.51
C LEU A 64 2.70 -0.45 18.64
N GLY A 65 4.00 -0.65 18.86
CA GLY A 65 4.77 -1.73 18.25
C GLY A 65 4.17 -3.11 18.53
N LEU A 66 4.22 -3.98 17.53
CA LEU A 66 3.58 -5.30 17.51
C LEU A 66 4.42 -6.43 18.11
N GLN A 67 5.75 -6.24 18.19
CA GLN A 67 6.77 -7.26 18.47
C GLN A 67 6.45 -8.10 19.73
N THR A 68 6.08 -7.46 20.83
CA THR A 68 5.82 -8.10 22.13
C THR A 68 4.34 -8.29 22.45
N ARG A 69 3.43 -8.09 21.47
CA ARG A 69 1.98 -7.93 21.71
C ARG A 69 1.11 -8.96 21.00
N GLU A 70 1.62 -10.19 20.84
CA GLU A 70 0.97 -11.30 20.13
C GLU A 70 0.39 -10.85 18.78
N PRO A 71 1.27 -10.52 17.81
CA PRO A 71 0.83 -9.86 16.60
C PRO A 71 0.05 -10.82 15.69
N LYS A 72 -1.08 -10.36 15.19
CA LYS A 72 -2.01 -11.09 14.33
C LYS A 72 -2.14 -10.42 12.97
N LEU A 73 -2.36 -11.22 11.93
CA LEU A 73 -2.61 -10.79 10.57
C LEU A 73 -3.99 -11.30 10.13
N LEU A 74 -4.87 -10.39 9.69
CA LEU A 74 -6.17 -10.76 9.11
C LEU A 74 -6.02 -11.12 7.62
N PRO A 75 -6.99 -11.85 7.02
CA PRO A 75 -7.02 -12.12 5.57
C PRO A 75 -7.02 -10.86 4.68
N CYS A 76 -7.37 -9.70 5.24
CA CYS A 76 -7.29 -8.40 4.58
C CYS A 76 -5.89 -7.73 4.69
N LEU A 77 -4.87 -8.48 5.13
CA LEU A 77 -3.47 -8.09 5.31
C LEU A 77 -3.21 -6.92 6.28
N HIS A 78 -4.16 -6.61 7.16
CA HIS A 78 -3.98 -5.63 8.23
C HIS A 78 -3.49 -6.31 9.52
N SER A 79 -2.50 -5.69 10.18
CA SER A 79 -1.87 -6.21 11.40
C SER A 79 -2.40 -5.56 12.68
N PHE A 80 -2.60 -6.38 13.71
CA PHE A 80 -3.14 -5.96 15.01
C PHE A 80 -2.46 -6.69 16.17
N CYS A 81 -2.49 -6.09 17.36
CA CYS A 81 -2.20 -6.82 18.59
C CYS A 81 -3.38 -7.73 18.95
N GLN A 82 -3.15 -8.89 19.58
CA GLN A 82 -4.25 -9.80 19.97
C GLN A 82 -5.32 -9.09 20.83
N ALA A 83 -4.90 -8.27 21.80
CA ALA A 83 -5.79 -7.48 22.65
C ALA A 83 -6.53 -6.34 21.91
N CYS A 84 -6.14 -6.05 20.67
CA CYS A 84 -6.69 -5.00 19.81
C CYS A 84 -7.72 -5.55 18.82
N LEU A 85 -7.84 -6.88 18.69
CA LEU A 85 -8.85 -7.52 17.84
C LEU A 85 -10.23 -7.44 18.49
N PRO A 86 -11.29 -7.14 17.70
CA PRO A 86 -12.66 -7.26 18.17
C PRO A 86 -12.97 -8.69 18.62
N ARG A 87 -13.77 -8.84 19.67
CA ARG A 87 -14.29 -10.16 20.08
C ARG A 87 -15.14 -10.76 18.94
N PRO A 88 -15.07 -12.07 18.68
CA PRO A 88 -15.93 -12.70 17.69
C PRO A 88 -17.40 -12.48 18.04
N GLN A 89 -18.18 -11.99 17.09
CA GLN A 89 -19.62 -11.85 17.25
C GLN A 89 -20.30 -13.09 16.67
N ARG A 90 -21.09 -13.79 17.49
CA ARG A 90 -21.92 -14.91 17.04
C ARG A 90 -23.06 -14.33 16.21
N GLN A 91 -23.02 -14.55 14.89
CA GLN A 91 -24.15 -14.27 14.02
C GLN A 91 -24.80 -15.61 13.63
N GLN A 92 -26.12 -15.66 13.79
CA GLN A 92 -26.92 -16.75 13.27
C GLN A 92 -27.12 -16.51 11.77
N LEU A 93 -26.71 -17.47 10.93
CA LEU A 93 -26.75 -17.33 9.47
C LEU A 93 -28.19 -17.39 8.95
N CYS A 94 -28.90 -16.27 9.04
CA CYS A 94 -30.25 -16.08 8.51
C CYS A 94 -30.26 -15.87 6.98
N LEU A 95 -29.50 -16.69 6.22
CA LEU A 95 -29.52 -16.69 4.77
C LEU A 95 -29.69 -18.13 4.23
N GLY A 96 -30.84 -18.39 3.61
CA GLY A 96 -31.12 -19.63 2.86
C GLY A 96 -32.16 -20.56 3.49
N ALA A 97 -32.12 -20.81 4.80
CA ALA A 97 -33.00 -21.81 5.43
C ALA A 97 -34.50 -21.47 5.42
N ALA A 98 -34.86 -20.17 5.38
CA ALA A 98 -36.26 -19.72 5.37
C ALA A 98 -37.04 -20.16 4.11
N ALA A 99 -36.35 -20.42 2.99
CA ALA A 99 -37.00 -20.94 1.78
C ALA A 99 -37.23 -22.46 1.82
N ALA A 100 -36.41 -23.22 2.56
CA ALA A 100 -36.51 -24.67 2.68
C ALA A 100 -37.50 -25.13 3.77
N ALA A 101 -37.64 -24.34 4.84
CA ALA A 101 -38.51 -24.67 5.98
C ALA A 101 -40.03 -24.56 5.68
N ALA A 102 -40.42 -23.91 4.58
CA ALA A 102 -41.83 -23.69 4.23
C ALA A 102 -42.53 -24.94 3.63
N VAL A 103 -41.79 -26.00 3.29
CA VAL A 103 -42.33 -27.15 2.52
C VAL A 103 -42.56 -28.40 3.37
N ASN A 104 -41.91 -28.51 4.53
CA ASN A 104 -42.08 -29.65 5.44
C ASN A 104 -42.26 -29.11 6.86
N GLY A 105 -43.41 -29.40 7.47
CA GLY A 105 -43.76 -29.00 8.83
C GLY A 105 -42.98 -29.77 9.91
N ALA A 106 -41.65 -29.63 9.89
CA ALA A 106 -40.76 -30.14 10.91
C ALA A 106 -40.64 -29.13 12.06
N ASP A 107 -40.69 -29.64 13.29
CA ASP A 107 -40.56 -28.86 14.51
C ASP A 107 -39.20 -28.12 14.55
N VAL A 108 -39.23 -26.79 14.60
CA VAL A 108 -38.03 -25.95 14.57
C VAL A 108 -37.51 -25.74 16.00
N THR A 109 -37.09 -26.82 16.66
CA THR A 109 -36.09 -26.76 17.74
C THR A 109 -34.69 -26.60 17.14
N GLY A 110 -34.55 -25.61 16.24
CA GLY A 110 -33.45 -25.46 15.30
C GLY A 110 -32.40 -24.46 15.76
N SER A 111 -31.42 -24.92 16.54
CA SER A 111 -30.13 -24.24 16.69
C SER A 111 -29.38 -24.27 15.35
N GLY A 112 -29.71 -23.34 14.45
CA GLY A 112 -29.01 -23.18 13.18
C GLY A 112 -27.52 -22.90 13.39
N PRO A 113 -26.65 -23.18 12.39
CA PRO A 113 -25.21 -22.99 12.55
C PRO A 113 -24.88 -21.52 12.85
N THR A 114 -24.52 -21.23 14.10
CA THR A 114 -24.02 -19.92 14.52
C THR A 114 -22.55 -19.82 14.10
N GLN A 115 -22.20 -18.82 13.31
CA GLN A 115 -20.81 -18.57 12.92
C GLN A 115 -20.25 -17.42 13.75
N GLU A 116 -19.02 -17.58 14.23
CA GLU A 116 -18.28 -16.52 14.90
C GLU A 116 -17.51 -15.72 13.84
N LEU A 117 -17.75 -14.41 13.82
CA LEU A 117 -17.23 -13.49 12.80
C LEU A 117 -16.50 -12.31 13.46
N ILE A 118 -15.42 -11.86 12.83
CA ILE A 118 -14.64 -10.68 13.22
C ILE A 118 -14.63 -9.72 12.03
N HIS A 119 -14.83 -8.42 12.31
CA HIS A 119 -14.65 -7.34 11.34
C HIS A 119 -13.28 -6.69 11.52
N CYS A 120 -12.55 -6.46 10.42
CA CYS A 120 -11.32 -5.68 10.46
C CYS A 120 -11.61 -4.22 10.90
N PRO A 121 -10.95 -3.68 11.95
CA PRO A 121 -11.13 -2.28 12.37
C PRO A 121 -10.80 -1.23 11.30
N VAL A 122 -9.96 -1.57 10.29
CA VAL A 122 -9.54 -0.64 9.24
C VAL A 122 -10.45 -0.71 8.02
N CYS A 123 -10.53 -1.86 7.35
CA CYS A 123 -11.29 -2.02 6.09
C CYS A 123 -12.71 -2.59 6.26
N ARG A 124 -13.13 -2.93 7.50
CA ARG A 124 -14.43 -3.55 7.85
C ARG A 124 -14.74 -4.92 7.22
N GLN A 125 -13.81 -5.48 6.46
CA GLN A 125 -13.91 -6.82 5.89
C GLN A 125 -14.15 -7.87 6.99
N VAL A 126 -15.08 -8.78 6.71
CA VAL A 126 -15.46 -9.91 7.59
C VAL A 126 -14.50 -11.07 7.38
N CYS A 127 -14.10 -11.72 8.47
CA CYS A 127 -13.35 -12.97 8.47
C CYS A 127 -13.79 -13.86 9.66
N GLN A 128 -13.52 -15.17 9.60
CA GLN A 128 -13.69 -16.03 10.77
C GLN A 128 -12.42 -15.99 11.64
N PRO A 129 -12.52 -16.20 12.97
CA PRO A 129 -11.35 -16.26 13.86
C PRO A 129 -10.28 -17.26 13.41
N LYS A 130 -10.68 -18.37 12.78
CA LYS A 130 -9.77 -19.41 12.25
C LYS A 130 -8.92 -18.96 11.05
N ASP A 131 -9.36 -17.90 10.36
CA ASP A 131 -8.69 -17.34 9.18
C ASP A 131 -7.64 -16.29 9.60
N ILE A 132 -7.54 -15.97 10.90
CA ILE A 132 -6.57 -15.03 11.46
C ILE A 132 -5.31 -15.79 11.86
N VAL A 133 -4.17 -15.41 11.29
CA VAL A 133 -2.87 -16.05 11.55
C VAL A 133 -2.01 -15.19 12.47
N ASP A 134 -1.00 -15.81 13.08
CA ASP A 134 0.09 -15.07 13.72
C ASP A 134 0.89 -14.31 12.66
N ASN A 135 1.24 -13.06 12.95
CA ASN A 135 2.11 -12.27 12.09
C ASN A 135 3.58 -12.60 12.44
N TYR A 136 4.12 -13.63 11.79
CA TYR A 136 5.51 -14.06 11.97
C TYR A 136 6.54 -13.01 11.50
N PHE A 137 6.21 -12.18 10.49
CA PHE A 137 7.10 -11.14 9.98
C PHE A 137 7.59 -10.14 11.04
N VAL A 138 6.83 -9.97 12.13
CA VAL A 138 7.18 -9.04 13.23
C VAL A 138 7.77 -9.75 14.45
N LYS A 139 7.58 -11.07 14.58
CA LYS A 139 8.11 -11.86 15.70
C LYS A 139 9.62 -12.08 15.60
N ASP A 140 10.17 -12.14 14.39
CA ASP A 140 11.59 -12.42 14.16
C ASP A 140 12.50 -11.18 14.29
N GLY A 141 11.94 -9.97 14.35
CA GLY A 141 12.72 -8.73 14.38
C GLY A 141 13.35 -8.36 15.72
N SER A 142 13.04 -9.08 16.82
CA SER A 142 13.25 -8.56 18.19
C SER A 142 14.51 -9.02 18.94
N GLU A 143 15.44 -9.76 18.32
CA GLU A 143 16.74 -10.10 18.95
C GLU A 143 17.97 -9.48 18.24
N SER A 144 17.81 -8.80 17.10
CA SER A 144 18.93 -8.13 16.41
C SER A 144 19.14 -6.65 16.76
N GLN A 145 18.15 -5.96 17.35
CA GLN A 145 18.25 -4.55 17.73
C GLN A 145 17.53 -4.22 19.07
N ALA A 146 17.99 -4.83 20.15
CA ALA A 146 17.85 -4.27 21.51
C ALA A 146 19.26 -3.94 22.01
N GLY A 147 19.48 -2.68 22.43
CA GLY A 147 20.83 -2.18 22.71
C GLY A 147 21.49 -2.84 23.93
N THR A 148 22.76 -3.19 23.78
CA THR A 148 23.73 -3.36 24.88
C THR A 148 23.27 -4.17 26.09
N ASP A 149 22.69 -5.34 25.88
CA ASP A 149 22.83 -6.41 26.86
C ASP A 149 23.24 -7.72 26.18
N ASN A 150 24.32 -8.31 26.68
CA ASN A 150 24.91 -9.53 26.15
C ASN A 150 24.06 -10.71 26.61
N SER A 151 22.84 -10.87 26.05
CA SER A 151 21.92 -11.92 26.49
C SER A 151 22.64 -13.27 26.49
N ILE A 152 22.73 -13.86 27.68
CA ILE A 152 23.60 -15.01 27.91
C ILE A 152 22.79 -16.26 27.59
N GLN A 153 22.65 -16.54 26.29
CA GLN A 153 21.95 -17.72 25.80
C GLN A 153 22.54 -18.99 26.45
N PRO A 154 21.74 -19.76 27.21
CA PRO A 154 22.20 -20.99 27.83
C PRO A 154 22.28 -22.11 26.79
N CYS A 155 23.11 -23.12 27.06
CA CYS A 155 23.14 -24.36 26.31
C CYS A 155 21.77 -25.06 26.39
N THR A 156 21.23 -25.49 25.25
CA THR A 156 19.98 -26.26 25.18
C THR A 156 20.20 -27.76 25.37
N CYS A 157 21.46 -28.20 25.41
CA CYS A 157 21.87 -29.60 25.35
C CYS A 157 22.50 -30.14 26.66
N CYS A 158 22.65 -29.30 27.70
CA CYS A 158 23.11 -29.75 29.03
C CYS A 158 22.25 -29.19 30.17
N GLU A 159 22.20 -29.93 31.28
CA GLU A 159 21.47 -29.54 32.50
C GLU A 159 22.24 -28.51 33.34
N ASP A 160 23.53 -28.30 33.07
CA ASP A 160 24.42 -27.40 33.82
C ASP A 160 24.08 -25.90 33.66
N GLY A 161 23.17 -25.55 32.75
CA GLY A 161 22.84 -24.15 32.42
C GLY A 161 24.02 -23.35 31.85
N ALA A 162 25.08 -24.03 31.41
CA ALA A 162 26.31 -23.44 30.92
C ALA A 162 26.05 -22.55 29.69
N TYR A 163 26.78 -21.44 29.58
CA TYR A 163 26.58 -20.48 28.51
C TYR A 163 26.97 -21.05 27.14
N ALA A 164 26.16 -20.77 26.12
CA ALA A 164 26.41 -21.23 24.76
C ALA A 164 27.53 -20.41 24.09
N GLU A 165 28.47 -21.11 23.47
CA GLU A 165 29.59 -20.53 22.72
C GLU A 165 29.33 -20.57 21.20
N GLY A 166 28.44 -21.46 20.75
CA GLY A 166 28.05 -21.56 19.35
C GLY A 166 26.67 -22.16 19.13
N PHE A 167 26.19 -22.03 17.90
CA PHE A 167 24.89 -22.52 17.43
C PHE A 167 25.10 -23.52 16.29
N CYS A 168 24.58 -24.73 16.43
CA CYS A 168 24.57 -25.72 15.36
C CYS A 168 23.37 -25.44 14.43
N THR A 169 23.63 -25.18 13.15
CA THR A 169 22.56 -24.81 12.21
C THR A 169 21.59 -25.96 11.90
N GLU A 170 22.10 -27.19 11.80
CA GLU A 170 21.40 -28.40 11.38
C GLU A 170 20.48 -28.92 12.49
N CYS A 171 20.98 -28.92 13.74
CA CYS A 171 20.18 -29.24 14.93
C CYS A 171 19.33 -28.05 15.42
N SER A 172 19.71 -26.82 15.05
CA SER A 172 19.09 -25.58 15.53
C SER A 172 19.19 -25.42 17.06
N GLU A 173 20.32 -25.85 17.63
CA GLU A 173 20.58 -25.87 19.08
C GLU A 173 21.75 -24.95 19.47
N TRP A 174 21.63 -24.34 20.65
CA TRP A 174 22.70 -23.55 21.28
C TRP A 174 23.55 -24.47 22.16
N LEU A 175 24.86 -24.50 21.91
CA LEU A 175 25.78 -25.45 22.53
C LEU A 175 26.87 -24.68 23.30
N CYS A 176 27.07 -25.04 24.57
CA CYS A 176 28.30 -24.70 25.29
C CYS A 176 29.48 -25.53 24.75
N LYS A 177 30.71 -25.14 25.07
CA LYS A 177 31.93 -25.79 24.56
C LYS A 177 31.97 -27.31 24.72
N THR A 178 31.59 -27.84 25.89
CA THR A 178 31.56 -29.29 26.14
C THR A 178 30.54 -30.02 25.26
N CYS A 179 29.39 -29.38 24.99
CA CYS A 179 28.39 -29.88 24.06
C CYS A 179 28.87 -29.77 22.60
N ILE A 180 29.53 -28.68 22.19
CA ILE A 180 30.18 -28.54 20.87
C ILE A 180 31.19 -29.68 20.64
N ASP A 181 32.11 -29.89 21.58
CA ASP A 181 33.12 -30.93 21.49
C ASP A 181 32.49 -32.33 21.41
N ALA A 182 31.37 -32.56 22.11
CA ALA A 182 30.61 -33.82 22.02
C ALA A 182 29.91 -33.97 20.66
N HIS A 183 29.27 -32.91 20.18
CA HIS A 183 28.61 -32.84 18.87
C HIS A 183 29.58 -33.17 17.75
N GLN A 184 30.80 -32.62 17.81
CA GLN A 184 31.86 -32.86 16.84
C GLN A 184 32.49 -34.27 16.91
N ARG A 185 32.31 -35.01 18.01
CA ARG A 185 32.77 -36.41 18.16
C ARG A 185 31.74 -37.44 17.69
N VAL A 186 30.45 -37.14 17.77
CA VAL A 186 29.39 -38.09 17.44
C VAL A 186 29.28 -38.25 15.92
N LYS A 187 29.31 -39.50 15.45
CA LYS A 187 29.40 -39.87 14.01
C LYS A 187 28.38 -39.19 13.09
N PHE A 188 27.20 -38.85 13.62
CA PHE A 188 26.08 -38.26 12.87
C PHE A 188 26.09 -36.72 12.86
N THR A 189 26.70 -36.09 13.85
CA THR A 189 26.68 -34.62 14.07
C THR A 189 28.05 -33.97 13.85
N LYS A 190 29.09 -34.78 13.64
CA LYS A 190 30.49 -34.32 13.48
C LYS A 190 30.72 -33.36 12.32
N ASP A 191 29.90 -33.46 11.28
CA ASP A 191 30.01 -32.68 10.04
C ASP A 191 29.01 -31.50 10.02
N HIS A 192 28.31 -31.24 11.13
CA HIS A 192 27.40 -30.10 11.26
C HIS A 192 28.15 -28.77 11.42
N LEU A 193 27.65 -27.72 10.77
CA LEU A 193 28.16 -26.37 10.88
C LEU A 193 27.76 -25.73 12.23
N ILE A 194 28.76 -25.35 13.02
CA ILE A 194 28.60 -24.63 14.28
C ILE A 194 29.11 -23.21 14.09
N ARG A 195 28.22 -22.21 14.15
CA ARG A 195 28.58 -20.79 14.11
C ARG A 195 28.92 -20.28 15.50
N GLN A 196 29.97 -19.48 15.64
CA GLN A 196 30.29 -18.84 16.92
C GLN A 196 29.27 -17.73 17.23
N LYS A 197 29.08 -17.42 18.53
CA LYS A 197 28.09 -16.46 19.04
C LYS A 197 28.09 -15.11 18.30
N ASP A 198 29.27 -14.60 17.95
CA ASP A 198 29.47 -13.28 17.34
C ASP A 198 29.11 -13.26 15.83
N GLU A 199 29.15 -14.40 15.15
CA GLU A 199 28.76 -14.54 13.74
C GLU A 199 27.30 -15.01 13.59
N ALA A 200 26.82 -15.85 14.52
CA ALA A 200 25.46 -16.38 14.52
C ALA A 200 24.39 -15.28 14.68
N SER A 201 24.72 -14.22 15.41
CA SER A 201 23.83 -13.08 15.70
C SER A 201 23.68 -12.06 14.56
N GLN A 202 24.50 -12.16 13.49
CA GLN A 202 24.48 -11.23 12.35
C GLN A 202 24.13 -11.88 11.00
N GLY A 203 23.87 -13.19 10.97
CA GLY A 203 23.46 -13.90 9.75
C GLY A 203 21.96 -13.78 9.45
N PRO A 204 21.53 -13.54 8.20
CA PRO A 204 20.11 -13.38 7.82
C PRO A 204 19.26 -14.66 7.92
N PHE A 205 19.79 -15.71 8.55
CA PHE A 205 19.18 -17.03 8.73
C PHE A 205 18.99 -17.41 10.21
N CYS A 206 19.18 -16.48 11.15
CA CYS A 206 18.86 -16.70 12.57
C CYS A 206 17.34 -16.59 12.84
N GLN A 207 16.52 -17.23 12.00
CA GLN A 207 15.10 -17.37 12.24
C GLN A 207 14.87 -18.53 13.22
N LYS A 208 14.15 -18.25 14.31
CA LYS A 208 13.84 -19.24 15.33
C LYS A 208 12.93 -20.31 14.70
N PRO A 209 13.23 -21.62 14.83
CA PRO A 209 12.44 -22.65 14.17
C PRO A 209 10.98 -22.59 14.62
N VAL A 210 10.06 -22.51 13.67
CA VAL A 210 8.62 -22.50 13.95
C VAL A 210 8.16 -23.94 14.19
N PHE A 211 7.70 -24.22 15.41
CA PHE A 211 7.25 -25.54 15.83
C PHE A 211 5.79 -25.82 15.41
N CYS A 212 5.48 -27.10 15.20
CA CYS A 212 4.13 -27.54 14.89
C CYS A 212 3.17 -27.25 16.07
N PRO A 213 1.97 -26.70 15.84
CA PRO A 213 1.01 -26.43 16.91
C PRO A 213 0.47 -27.71 17.58
N TYR A 214 0.51 -28.84 16.88
CA TYR A 214 0.09 -30.16 17.39
C TYR A 214 1.27 -30.93 18.00
N HIS A 215 2.37 -31.05 17.24
CA HIS A 215 3.59 -31.75 17.64
C HIS A 215 4.62 -30.75 18.15
N LYS A 216 4.46 -30.27 19.40
CA LYS A 216 5.16 -29.08 19.94
C LYS A 216 6.70 -29.12 19.92
N GLN A 217 7.32 -30.29 19.80
CA GLN A 217 8.78 -30.47 19.72
C GLN A 217 9.28 -30.60 18.28
N GLU A 218 8.38 -30.81 17.31
CA GLU A 218 8.73 -31.03 15.91
C GLU A 218 8.65 -29.72 15.10
N PRO A 219 9.74 -29.32 14.40
CA PRO A 219 9.76 -28.11 13.58
C PRO A 219 8.98 -28.30 12.26
N LEU A 220 8.40 -27.22 11.75
CA LEU A 220 7.76 -27.18 10.44
C LEU A 220 8.83 -27.09 9.32
N LYS A 221 9.29 -28.24 8.82
CA LYS A 221 10.32 -28.34 7.76
C LYS A 221 9.79 -28.84 6.40
N LEU A 222 8.52 -29.22 6.31
CA LEU A 222 7.93 -29.84 5.10
C LEU A 222 6.72 -29.04 4.63
N PHE A 223 6.60 -28.81 3.32
CA PHE A 223 5.43 -28.20 2.70
C PHE A 223 4.56 -29.29 2.05
N CYS A 224 3.28 -29.37 2.42
CA CYS A 224 2.34 -30.28 1.78
C CYS A 224 1.65 -29.61 0.59
N GLU A 225 1.98 -30.03 -0.63
CA GLU A 225 1.35 -29.53 -1.86
C GLU A 225 -0.16 -29.77 -1.87
N THR A 226 -0.60 -30.96 -1.45
CA THR A 226 -2.01 -31.38 -1.54
C THR A 226 -2.93 -30.59 -0.59
N CYS A 227 -2.37 -30.00 0.47
CA CYS A 227 -3.11 -29.24 1.46
C CYS A 227 -2.69 -27.76 1.54
N ASP A 228 -1.78 -27.32 0.68
CA ASP A 228 -1.21 -25.96 0.63
C ASP A 228 -0.79 -25.42 2.02
N ARG A 229 -0.10 -26.25 2.81
CA ARG A 229 0.28 -25.91 4.20
C ARG A 229 1.62 -26.47 4.64
N LEU A 230 2.30 -25.72 5.52
CA LEU A 230 3.48 -26.20 6.24
C LEU A 230 3.11 -27.29 7.25
N THR A 231 4.01 -28.25 7.42
CA THR A 231 3.84 -29.48 8.19
C THR A 231 5.16 -29.88 8.84
N CYS A 232 5.09 -30.60 9.96
CA CYS A 232 6.23 -31.34 10.49
C CYS A 232 6.23 -32.79 9.98
N ARG A 233 7.27 -33.56 10.35
CA ARG A 233 7.42 -34.96 9.98
C ARG A 233 6.24 -35.82 10.46
N ASP A 234 5.81 -35.64 11.71
CA ASP A 234 4.71 -36.41 12.29
C ASP A 234 3.38 -36.13 11.60
N CYS A 235 3.09 -34.87 11.24
CA CYS A 235 1.92 -34.54 10.42
C CYS A 235 1.94 -35.27 9.07
N GLN A 236 3.10 -35.37 8.42
CA GLN A 236 3.27 -36.11 7.16
C GLN A 236 3.06 -37.62 7.32
N LEU A 237 3.53 -38.20 8.43
CA LEU A 237 3.38 -39.64 8.71
C LEU A 237 2.01 -40.02 9.28
N LEU A 238 1.16 -39.07 9.69
CA LEU A 238 -0.13 -39.33 10.33
C LEU A 238 -1.34 -38.85 9.49
N GLU A 239 -1.51 -37.54 9.33
CA GLU A 239 -2.67 -36.93 8.65
C GLU A 239 -2.47 -36.84 7.13
N HIS A 240 -1.23 -36.78 6.65
CA HIS A 240 -0.91 -36.49 5.24
C HIS A 240 -0.20 -37.66 4.52
N LYS A 241 -0.38 -38.91 5.00
CA LYS A 241 0.37 -40.10 4.53
C LYS A 241 0.47 -40.31 3.01
N GLU A 242 -0.57 -39.93 2.27
CA GLU A 242 -0.69 -40.12 0.82
C GLU A 242 -0.66 -38.79 0.05
N HIS A 243 -0.35 -37.69 0.73
CA HIS A 243 -0.23 -36.38 0.13
C HIS A 243 1.17 -36.14 -0.43
N ARG A 244 1.26 -35.29 -1.45
CA ARG A 244 2.54 -34.82 -1.97
C ARG A 244 3.13 -33.78 -1.03
N TYR A 245 4.44 -33.81 -0.88
CA TYR A 245 5.19 -32.87 -0.07
C TYR A 245 6.55 -32.55 -0.71
N GLN A 246 7.10 -31.40 -0.33
CA GLN A 246 8.47 -30.96 -0.66
C GLN A 246 9.17 -30.51 0.63
N PHE A 247 10.50 -30.38 0.59
CA PHE A 247 11.23 -29.67 1.64
C PHE A 247 10.97 -28.16 1.54
N ILE A 248 11.06 -27.45 2.66
CA ILE A 248 10.74 -26.02 2.71
C ILE A 248 11.66 -25.19 1.81
N GLU A 249 12.92 -25.58 1.65
CA GLU A 249 13.91 -24.91 0.80
C GLU A 249 13.57 -24.99 -0.69
N GLU A 250 13.03 -26.12 -1.14
CA GLU A 250 12.59 -26.35 -2.52
C GLU A 250 11.27 -25.61 -2.80
N ALA A 251 10.29 -25.79 -1.90
CA ALA A 251 9.00 -25.13 -1.97
C ALA A 251 9.13 -23.60 -1.92
N PHE A 252 10.06 -23.06 -1.13
CA PHE A 252 10.35 -21.64 -1.06
C PHE A 252 10.81 -21.07 -2.41
N GLN A 253 11.77 -21.73 -3.07
CA GLN A 253 12.27 -21.28 -4.38
C GLN A 253 11.14 -21.22 -5.41
N HIS A 254 10.28 -22.23 -5.45
CA HIS A 254 9.12 -22.24 -6.34
C HIS A 254 8.11 -21.14 -5.98
N GLN A 255 7.78 -20.98 -4.69
CA GLN A 255 6.77 -20.04 -4.24
C GLN A 255 7.19 -18.56 -4.42
N VAL A 256 8.48 -18.24 -4.27
CA VAL A 256 9.03 -16.91 -4.58
C VAL A 256 8.75 -16.54 -6.04
N VAL A 257 9.08 -17.42 -6.99
CA VAL A 257 8.85 -17.18 -8.43
C VAL A 257 7.36 -17.02 -8.75
N VAL A 258 6.48 -17.80 -8.10
CA VAL A 258 5.03 -17.65 -8.23
C VAL A 258 4.56 -16.28 -7.72
N ILE A 259 5.01 -15.85 -6.54
CA ILE A 259 4.67 -14.55 -5.95
C ILE A 259 5.18 -13.40 -6.83
N GLU A 260 6.43 -13.43 -7.29
CA GLU A 260 7.00 -12.41 -8.20
C GLU A 260 6.21 -12.31 -9.51
N THR A 261 5.84 -13.45 -10.09
CA THR A 261 5.02 -13.51 -11.31
C THR A 261 3.63 -12.90 -11.10
N LEU A 262 3.01 -13.14 -9.93
CA LEU A 262 1.71 -12.54 -9.59
C LEU A 262 1.84 -11.03 -9.31
N LEU A 263 2.91 -10.59 -8.64
CA LEU A 263 3.20 -9.18 -8.39
C LEU A 263 3.40 -8.41 -9.69
N ALA A 264 4.15 -8.95 -10.66
CA ALA A 264 4.32 -8.32 -11.98
C ALA A 264 2.97 -8.14 -12.71
N LYS A 265 2.12 -9.17 -12.71
CA LYS A 265 0.75 -9.09 -13.27
C LYS A 265 -0.11 -8.06 -12.55
N LEU A 266 -0.03 -7.97 -11.22
CA LEU A 266 -0.76 -6.97 -10.44
C LEU A 266 -0.27 -5.54 -10.72
N GLN A 267 1.04 -5.33 -10.93
CA GLN A 267 1.59 -4.03 -11.32
C GLN A 267 1.10 -3.61 -12.71
N GLU A 268 1.08 -4.51 -13.70
CA GLU A 268 0.51 -4.24 -15.03
C GLU A 268 -0.96 -3.80 -14.93
N LYS A 269 -1.79 -4.54 -14.18
CA LYS A 269 -3.20 -4.18 -13.96
C LYS A 269 -3.36 -2.86 -13.21
N ARG A 270 -2.51 -2.57 -12.21
CA ARG A 270 -2.51 -1.28 -11.50
C ARG A 270 -2.22 -0.13 -12.46
N ASN A 271 -1.21 -0.25 -13.31
CA ASN A 271 -0.83 0.76 -14.28
C ASN A 271 -1.95 1.02 -15.29
N TYR A 272 -2.62 -0.05 -15.77
CA TYR A 272 -3.80 0.07 -16.64
C TYR A 272 -4.96 0.82 -15.96
N VAL A 273 -5.27 0.50 -14.71
CA VAL A 273 -6.34 1.19 -13.95
C VAL A 273 -5.99 2.67 -13.71
N GLN A 274 -4.74 2.98 -13.36
CA GLN A 274 -4.28 4.36 -13.20
C GLN A 274 -4.37 5.16 -14.52
N TYR A 275 -3.93 4.57 -15.63
CA TYR A 275 -4.07 5.17 -16.97
C TYR A 275 -5.54 5.40 -17.34
N SER A 276 -6.41 4.41 -17.12
CA SER A 276 -7.85 4.51 -17.38
C SER A 276 -8.50 5.63 -16.53
N SER A 277 -8.15 5.70 -15.25
CA SER A 277 -8.61 6.77 -14.34
C SER A 277 -8.19 8.16 -14.83
N ALA A 278 -6.93 8.32 -15.26
CA ALA A 278 -6.44 9.58 -15.81
C ALA A 278 -7.15 9.96 -17.12
N GLN A 279 -7.44 8.99 -17.99
CA GLN A 279 -8.23 9.22 -19.22
C GLN A 279 -9.66 9.69 -18.91
N VAL A 280 -10.33 9.08 -17.93
CA VAL A 280 -11.68 9.51 -17.50
C VAL A 280 -11.62 10.93 -16.91
N GLN A 281 -10.64 11.22 -16.06
CA GLN A 281 -10.46 12.55 -15.45
C GLN A 281 -10.19 13.64 -16.51
N ASN A 282 -9.34 13.36 -17.50
CA ASN A 282 -9.06 14.30 -18.60
C ASN A 282 -10.30 14.53 -19.50
N ARG A 283 -11.09 13.49 -19.77
CA ARG A 283 -12.36 13.65 -20.51
C ARG A 283 -13.37 14.50 -19.75
N TYR A 284 -13.47 14.33 -18.43
CA TYR A 284 -14.33 15.14 -17.58
C TYR A 284 -13.90 16.63 -17.58
N LEU A 285 -12.60 16.90 -17.44
CA LEU A 285 -12.06 18.26 -17.54
C LEU A 285 -12.31 18.90 -18.92
N GLY A 286 -12.10 18.16 -20.01
CA GLY A 286 -12.38 18.64 -21.36
C GLY A 286 -13.86 18.92 -21.62
N PHE A 287 -14.77 18.15 -21.01
CA PHE A 287 -16.21 18.40 -21.06
C PHE A 287 -16.58 19.68 -20.31
N LEU A 288 -16.07 19.88 -19.08
CA LEU A 288 -16.27 21.12 -18.33
C LEU A 288 -15.72 22.36 -19.08
N GLU A 289 -14.55 22.25 -19.69
CA GLU A 289 -13.97 23.33 -20.50
C GLU A 289 -14.84 23.66 -21.72
N HIS A 290 -15.42 22.64 -22.37
CA HIS A 290 -16.34 22.82 -23.49
C HIS A 290 -17.63 23.53 -23.06
N ASP A 291 -18.27 23.08 -21.97
CA ASP A 291 -19.50 23.68 -21.44
C ASP A 291 -19.31 25.15 -21.05
N ILE A 292 -18.16 25.49 -20.44
CA ILE A 292 -17.80 26.89 -20.13
C ILE A 292 -17.68 27.71 -21.42
N LYS A 293 -16.99 27.20 -22.45
CA LYS A 293 -16.85 27.89 -23.75
C LYS A 293 -18.19 28.10 -24.45
N VAL A 294 -19.07 27.09 -24.46
CA VAL A 294 -20.42 27.17 -25.04
C VAL A 294 -21.28 28.19 -24.29
N SER A 295 -21.18 28.21 -22.95
CA SER A 295 -21.90 29.18 -22.11
C SER A 295 -21.44 30.62 -22.37
N ILE A 296 -20.13 30.86 -22.44
CA ILE A 296 -19.55 32.17 -22.79
C ILE A 296 -20.01 32.61 -24.18
N PHE A 297 -19.92 31.74 -25.19
CA PHE A 297 -20.34 32.06 -26.56
C PHE A 297 -21.83 32.40 -26.64
N THR A 298 -22.68 31.67 -25.92
CA THR A 298 -24.13 31.93 -25.82
C THR A 298 -24.41 33.30 -25.22
N LEU A 299 -23.76 33.65 -24.11
CA LEU A 299 -23.89 34.95 -23.46
C LEU A 299 -23.45 36.11 -24.37
N VAL A 300 -22.29 35.97 -25.03
CA VAL A 300 -21.77 36.97 -25.98
C VAL A 300 -22.73 37.19 -27.15
N ASN A 301 -23.32 36.12 -27.69
CA ASN A 301 -24.29 36.24 -28.78
C ASN A 301 -25.58 36.96 -28.36
N GLU A 302 -26.13 36.66 -27.17
CA GLU A 302 -27.32 37.36 -26.67
C GLU A 302 -27.04 38.83 -26.32
N ILE A 303 -25.84 39.16 -25.80
CA ILE A 303 -25.39 40.55 -25.62
C ILE A 303 -25.32 41.27 -26.98
N ASN A 304 -24.66 40.67 -27.98
CA ASN A 304 -24.53 41.25 -29.32
C ASN A 304 -25.89 41.45 -30.01
N LYS A 305 -26.82 40.51 -29.83
CA LYS A 305 -28.19 40.57 -30.36
C LYS A 305 -28.99 41.73 -29.73
N LYS A 306 -28.91 41.89 -28.40
CA LYS A 306 -29.51 43.04 -27.70
C LYS A 306 -28.88 44.37 -28.12
N GLY A 307 -27.55 44.42 -28.26
CA GLY A 307 -26.83 45.60 -28.75
C GLY A 307 -27.30 46.03 -30.14
N LYS A 308 -27.41 45.10 -31.09
CA LYS A 308 -27.94 45.38 -32.44
C LYS A 308 -29.39 45.88 -32.41
N ALA A 309 -30.26 45.28 -31.58
CA ALA A 309 -31.64 45.73 -31.45
C ALA A 309 -31.76 47.16 -30.89
N LEU A 310 -30.92 47.53 -29.92
CA LEU A 310 -30.86 48.89 -29.37
C LEU A 310 -30.33 49.91 -30.39
N LEU A 311 -29.32 49.55 -31.19
CA LEU A 311 -28.82 50.40 -32.27
C LEU A 311 -29.91 50.65 -33.34
N GLN A 312 -30.63 49.61 -33.77
CA GLN A 312 -31.76 49.76 -34.70
C GLN A 312 -32.89 50.64 -34.13
N GLN A 313 -33.18 50.52 -32.83
CA GLN A 313 -34.15 51.41 -32.17
C GLN A 313 -33.67 52.88 -32.16
N LEU A 314 -32.37 53.11 -31.95
CA LEU A 314 -31.78 54.45 -31.98
C LEU A 314 -31.84 55.05 -33.39
N GLU A 315 -31.48 54.29 -34.43
CA GLU A 315 -31.58 54.71 -35.84
C GLU A 315 -33.02 55.16 -36.20
N VAL A 316 -34.02 54.34 -35.86
CA VAL A 316 -35.45 54.66 -36.09
C VAL A 316 -35.89 55.91 -35.32
N LEU A 317 -35.36 56.16 -34.12
CA LEU A 317 -35.65 57.38 -33.36
C LEU A 317 -35.00 58.62 -33.99
N ILE A 318 -33.78 58.50 -34.51
CA ILE A 318 -33.07 59.57 -35.24
C ILE A 318 -33.84 59.94 -36.52
N GLU A 319 -34.26 58.95 -37.33
CA GLU A 319 -35.08 59.19 -38.53
C GLU A 319 -36.42 59.88 -38.21
N ARG A 320 -37.08 59.45 -37.13
CA ARG A 320 -38.34 60.07 -36.65
C ARG A 320 -38.15 61.49 -36.14
N ALA A 321 -37.02 61.79 -35.50
CA ALA A 321 -36.70 63.15 -35.08
C ALA A 321 -36.42 64.06 -36.29
N PHE A 322 -35.66 63.56 -37.28
CA PHE A 322 -35.32 64.28 -38.49
C PHE A 322 -36.57 64.62 -39.32
N THR A 323 -37.45 63.65 -39.53
CA THR A 323 -38.73 63.86 -40.23
C THR A 323 -39.66 64.82 -39.47
N ARG A 324 -39.77 64.74 -38.14
CA ARG A 324 -40.55 65.71 -37.34
C ARG A 324 -40.04 67.15 -37.44
N SER A 325 -38.72 67.33 -37.55
CA SER A 325 -38.10 68.65 -37.75
C SER A 325 -38.47 69.27 -39.09
N ILE A 326 -38.45 68.46 -40.17
CA ILE A 326 -38.86 68.89 -41.52
C ILE A 326 -40.33 69.33 -41.53
N PHE A 327 -41.24 68.55 -40.93
CA PHE A 327 -42.68 68.87 -40.93
C PHE A 327 -43.06 70.11 -40.10
N HIS A 328 -42.34 70.45 -39.03
CA HIS A 328 -42.55 71.70 -38.29
C HIS A 328 -41.96 72.94 -38.99
N SER A 329 -41.17 72.74 -40.05
CA SER A 329 -40.53 73.82 -40.82
C SER A 329 -41.32 74.24 -42.06
N ALA A 330 -42.48 73.63 -42.32
CA ALA A 330 -43.31 73.92 -43.50
C ALA A 330 -44.28 75.09 -43.22
N PRO A 331 -44.23 76.21 -44.00
CA PRO A 331 -45.15 77.32 -43.82
C PRO A 331 -46.56 77.01 -44.34
N SER A 332 -47.58 77.46 -43.62
CA SER A 332 -49.00 77.24 -43.95
C SER A 332 -49.41 77.83 -45.31
N PRO A 333 -50.21 77.12 -46.13
CA PRO A 333 -50.58 77.61 -47.46
C PRO A 333 -51.69 78.67 -47.43
N LEU A 334 -51.36 79.83 -48.02
CA LEU A 334 -52.21 80.73 -48.80
C LEU A 334 -53.49 81.33 -48.16
N ARG A 335 -53.46 82.66 -47.98
CA ARG A 335 -54.62 83.52 -48.30
C ARG A 335 -54.27 84.39 -49.50
N THR A 336 -54.93 84.13 -50.63
CA THR A 336 -54.95 85.05 -51.79
C THR A 336 -55.86 86.24 -51.49
N TRP A 337 -55.41 87.46 -51.77
CA TRP A 337 -56.25 88.65 -51.94
C TRP A 337 -55.82 89.42 -53.20
N PRO A 338 -56.73 90.18 -53.84
CA PRO A 338 -56.74 90.26 -55.30
C PRO A 338 -56.07 91.51 -55.89
N GLU A 339 -55.82 91.38 -57.19
CA GLU A 339 -55.57 92.41 -58.20
C GLU A 339 -56.16 93.80 -57.89
N VAL A 340 -55.33 94.85 -57.94
CA VAL A 340 -55.80 96.24 -58.09
C VAL A 340 -55.06 96.90 -59.26
N ARG A 341 -55.79 97.21 -60.32
CA ARG A 341 -55.31 98.06 -61.43
C ARG A 341 -55.40 99.54 -61.04
N ARG A 342 -54.28 100.25 -61.07
CA ARG A 342 -54.02 101.36 -62.02
C ARG A 342 -52.63 101.94 -61.82
#